data_AF-A0A7T1HP33-F1
#
_entry.id   AF-A0A7T1HP33-F1
#
_cell.length_a   1.000
_cell.length_b   1.000
_cell.length_c   1.000
_cell.angle_alpha   90.00
_cell.angle_beta   90.00
_cell.angle_gamma   90.00
#
_symmetry.space_group_name_H-M   'P 1'
#
loop_
_entity.id
_entity.type
_entity.pdbx_description
1 polymer ?
#
loop_
_entity_poly.entity_id
_entity_poly.type
_entity_poly.pdbx_seq_one_letter_code
_entity_poly.pdbx_strand_id
1 'polypeptide(L)'
;MLQGATHALHNPELKAVLLEADTPALQAVMADAGFSRYAYDPFSRQLQPLSTATQSGSGHNQLWIRDLPFVQQRCRTAAPVRVGRVSL
;
A
#
# COMPACT_ATOMS: atom_id res chain seq x y z
N MET A 1 -15.24 5.58 -16.70
CA MET A 1 -14.45 5.97 -15.51
C MET A 1 -13.36 4.95 -15.13
N LEU A 2 -13.39 3.69 -15.59
CA LEU A 2 -12.36 2.69 -15.23
C LEU A 2 -11.04 2.78 -16.02
N GLN A 3 -11.08 3.24 -17.28
CA GLN A 3 -9.91 3.21 -18.18
C GLN A 3 -8.75 4.11 -17.72
N GLY A 4 -9.05 5.27 -17.12
CA GLY A 4 -8.02 6.14 -16.54
C GLY A 4 -7.32 5.51 -15.33
N ALA A 5 -8.09 4.84 -14.46
CA ALA A 5 -7.54 4.11 -13.33
C ALA A 5 -6.64 2.95 -13.79
N THR A 6 -7.06 2.19 -14.81
CA THR A 6 -6.25 1.13 -15.40
C THR A 6 -4.93 1.68 -15.97
N HIS A 7 -4.95 2.81 -16.68
CA HIS A 7 -3.73 3.40 -17.22
C HIS A 7 -2.79 3.87 -16.10
N ALA A 8 -3.32 4.51 -15.05
CA ALA A 8 -2.51 4.90 -13.88
C ALA A 8 -1.90 3.68 -13.19
N LEU A 9 -2.67 2.60 -13.00
CA LEU A 9 -2.18 1.37 -12.41
C LEU A 9 -1.06 0.75 -13.24
N HIS A 10 -1.08 0.82 -14.57
CA HIS A 10 -0.02 0.28 -15.42
C HIS A 10 1.20 1.19 -15.58
N ASN A 11 1.14 2.44 -15.11
CA ASN A 11 2.28 3.35 -15.17
C ASN A 11 3.38 2.88 -14.18
N PRO A 12 4.60 2.54 -14.64
CA PRO A 12 5.68 2.02 -13.78
C PRO A 12 6.17 3.04 -12.74
N GLU A 13 5.90 4.34 -12.93
CA GLU A 13 6.24 5.39 -11.96
C GLU A 13 5.33 5.34 -10.72
N LEU A 14 4.15 4.71 -10.81
CA LEU A 14 3.30 4.46 -9.65
C LEU A 14 3.90 3.31 -8.81
N LYS A 15 4.43 3.64 -7.63
CA LYS A 15 5.14 2.67 -6.77
C LYS A 15 4.27 2.06 -5.67
N ALA A 16 3.28 2.80 -5.18
CA ALA A 16 2.39 2.36 -4.12
C ALA A 16 0.98 2.95 -4.27
N VAL A 17 -0.02 2.21 -3.80
CA VAL A 17 -1.44 2.61 -3.78
C VAL A 17 -2.03 2.26 -2.41
N LEU A 18 -2.82 3.17 -1.85
CA LEU A 18 -3.62 2.94 -0.64
C LEU A 18 -5.08 2.79 -1.05
N LEU A 19 -5.73 1.68 -0.71
CA LEU A 19 -7.13 1.42 -1.04
C LEU A 19 -7.91 0.98 0.20
N GLU A 20 -9.13 1.49 0.39
CA GLU A 20 -9.99 1.08 1.50
C GLU A 20 -10.76 -0.22 1.19
N ALA A 21 -10.97 -0.51 -0.10
CA ALA A 21 -11.69 -1.70 -0.54
C ALA A 21 -10.79 -2.94 -0.58
N ASP A 22 -11.35 -4.09 -0.22
CA ASP A 22 -10.70 -5.41 -0.32
C ASP A 22 -11.68 -6.42 -0.93
N THR A 23 -11.78 -6.45 -2.26
CA THR A 23 -12.58 -7.43 -2.99
C THR A 23 -11.69 -8.34 -3.84
N PRO A 24 -12.06 -9.61 -4.08
CA PRO A 24 -11.28 -10.50 -4.92
C PRO A 24 -10.99 -9.95 -6.32
N ALA A 25 -11.95 -9.24 -6.93
CA ALA A 25 -11.77 -8.60 -8.22
C ALA A 25 -10.70 -7.50 -8.19
N LEU A 26 -10.68 -6.68 -7.13
CA LEU A 26 -9.65 -5.66 -6.95
C LEU A 26 -8.28 -6.30 -6.69
N GLN A 27 -8.22 -7.37 -5.88
CA GLN A 27 -6.99 -8.10 -5.66
C GLN A 27 -6.39 -8.62 -6.96
N ALA A 28 -7.23 -9.16 -7.85
CA ALA A 28 -6.81 -9.62 -9.18
C ALA A 28 -6.27 -8.45 -10.03
N VAL A 29 -6.97 -7.31 -10.07
CA VAL A 29 -6.52 -6.12 -10.82
C VAL A 29 -5.18 -5.59 -10.31
N MET A 30 -5.00 -5.53 -8.98
CA MET A 30 -3.75 -5.05 -8.40
C MET A 30 -2.59 -6.03 -8.66
N ALA A 31 -2.84 -7.33 -8.56
CA ALA A 31 -1.86 -8.37 -8.86
C ALA A 31 -1.45 -8.36 -10.34
N ASP A 32 -2.42 -8.22 -11.26
CA ASP A 32 -2.18 -8.09 -12.71
C ASP A 32 -1.33 -6.85 -13.03
N ALA A 33 -1.57 -5.73 -12.35
CA ALA A 33 -0.75 -4.54 -12.44
C ALA A 33 0.62 -4.65 -11.70
N GLY A 34 0.96 -5.81 -11.13
CA GLY A 34 2.26 -6.09 -10.50
C GLY A 34 2.41 -5.55 -9.07
N PHE A 35 1.31 -5.33 -8.35
CA PHE A 35 1.34 -4.92 -6.94
C PHE A 35 1.14 -6.12 -6.00
N SER A 36 1.74 -6.02 -4.81
CA SER A 36 1.55 -6.96 -3.69
C SER A 36 1.15 -6.21 -2.42
N ARG A 37 0.43 -6.89 -1.51
CA ARG A 37 -0.05 -6.29 -0.25
C ARG A 37 1.04 -6.26 0.81
N TYR A 38 1.12 -5.13 1.51
CA TYR A 38 1.99 -4.94 2.66
C TYR A 38 1.25 -4.23 3.81
N ALA A 39 1.70 -4.47 5.03
CA ALA A 39 1.43 -3.64 6.19
C ALA A 39 2.63 -2.74 6.46
N TYR A 40 2.39 -1.55 6.98
CA TYR A 40 3.44 -0.63 7.40
C TYR A 40 3.43 -0.48 8.92
N ASP A 41 4.56 -0.77 9.56
CA ASP A 41 4.79 -0.46 10.97
C ASP A 41 5.43 0.94 11.10
N PRO A 42 4.73 1.94 11.65
CA PRO A 42 5.24 3.30 11.75
C PRO A 42 6.38 3.47 12.76
N PHE A 43 6.49 2.59 13.76
CA PHE A 43 7.51 2.70 14.80
C PHE A 43 8.85 2.15 14.30
N SER A 44 8.83 0.97 13.66
CA SER A 44 10.03 0.38 13.07
C SER A 44 10.33 0.88 11.66
N ARG A 45 9.37 1.55 11.02
CA ARG A 45 9.41 2.01 9.62
C ARG A 45 9.65 0.86 8.63
N GLN A 46 9.05 -0.29 8.91
CA GLN A 46 9.20 -1.51 8.10
C GLN A 46 7.90 -1.87 7.39
N LEU A 47 8.06 -2.44 6.19
CA LEU A 47 6.99 -3.02 5.41
C LEU A 47 6.99 -4.54 5.60
N GLN A 48 5.83 -5.09 5.95
CA GLN A 48 5.64 -6.51 6.17
C GLN A 48 4.71 -7.07 5.10
N PRO A 49 5.06 -8.15 4.39
CA PRO A 49 4.17 -8.74 3.39
C PRO A 49 2.91 -9.26 4.07
N LEU A 50 1.75 -8.95 3.50
CA LEU A 50 0.47 -9.53 3.91
C LEU A 50 0.11 -10.67 2.96
N SER A 51 -0.10 -11.86 3.50
CA SER A 51 -0.60 -12.98 2.70
C SER A 51 -2.09 -12.76 2.40
N THR A 52 -2.51 -13.16 1.19
CA THR A 52 -3.91 -13.06 0.74
C THR A 52 -4.89 -13.85 1.62
N ALA A 53 -4.39 -14.79 2.42
CA ALA A 53 -5.20 -15.65 3.29
C ALA A 53 -5.53 -15.05 4.67
N THR A 54 -4.85 -13.99 5.11
CA THR A 54 -4.87 -13.62 6.55
C THR A 54 -5.76 -12.44 6.95
N GLN A 55 -6.34 -11.67 6.03
CA GLN A 55 -7.12 -10.47 6.41
C GLN A 55 -8.36 -10.19 5.55
N SER A 56 -9.11 -11.23 5.19
CA SER A 56 -10.47 -11.07 4.66
C SER A 56 -11.40 -10.65 5.82
N GLY A 57 -11.50 -9.36 6.15
CA GLY A 57 -12.51 -8.95 7.13
C GLY A 57 -12.48 -7.56 7.74
N SER A 58 -11.48 -6.72 7.49
CA SER A 58 -11.48 -5.38 8.10
C SER A 58 -11.36 -4.29 7.05
N GLY A 59 -12.29 -3.34 7.06
CA GLY A 59 -12.26 -2.09 6.29
C GLY A 59 -11.10 -1.17 6.71
N HIS A 60 -9.88 -1.70 6.68
CA HIS A 60 -8.64 -1.01 6.92
C HIS A 60 -7.97 -0.71 5.59
N ASN A 61 -7.22 0.38 5.56
CA ASN A 61 -6.43 0.79 4.40
C ASN A 61 -5.45 -0.31 4.00
N GLN A 62 -5.57 -0.74 2.74
CA GLN A 62 -4.73 -1.72 2.09
C GLN A 62 -3.59 -1.02 1.36
N LEU A 63 -2.35 -1.27 1.79
CA LEU A 63 -1.16 -0.75 1.12
C LEU A 63 -0.67 -1.77 0.09
N TRP A 64 -0.71 -1.36 -1.16
CA TRP A 64 -0.27 -2.13 -2.31
C TRP A 64 1.02 -1.54 -2.85
N ILE A 65 2.05 -2.36 -3.01
CA ILE A 65 3.39 -1.92 -3.43
C ILE A 65 3.87 -2.75 -4.60
N ARG A 66 4.40 -2.06 -5.61
CA ARG A 66 5.07 -2.68 -6.76
C ARG A 66 6.59 -2.75 -6.56
N ASP A 67 7.18 -1.67 -6.05
CA ASP A 67 8.63 -1.55 -5.88
C ASP A 67 8.97 -1.51 -4.39
N LEU A 68 9.09 -2.70 -3.80
CA LEU A 68 9.37 -2.84 -2.37
C LEU A 68 10.70 -2.15 -1.96
N PRO A 69 11.84 -2.35 -2.66
CA PRO A 69 13.09 -1.68 -2.31
C PRO A 69 12.96 -0.16 -2.27
N PHE A 70 12.32 0.45 -3.28
CA PHE A 70 12.12 1.89 -3.32
C PHE A 70 11.26 2.39 -2.15
N VAL A 71 10.10 1.77 -1.92
CA VAL A 71 9.16 2.23 -0.89
C VAL A 71 9.74 1.99 0.51
N GLN A 72 10.39 0.86 0.75
CA GLN A 72 11.05 0.57 2.03
C GLN A 72 12.17 1.58 2.32
N GLN A 73 12.95 1.97 1.32
CA GLN A 73 13.98 3.01 1.46
C GLN A 73 13.36 4.38 1.77
N ARG A 74 12.24 4.72 1.09
CA ARG A 74 11.49 5.95 1.36
C ARG A 74 11.00 6.01 2.81
N CYS A 75 10.39 4.94 3.32
CA CYS A 75 9.94 4.84 4.72
C CYS A 75 11.08 5.06 5.73
N ARG A 76 12.25 4.45 5.49
CA ARG A 76 13.42 4.57 6.37
C ARG A 76 14.00 5.98 6.40
N THR A 77 14.08 6.63 5.24
CA THR A 77 14.81 7.89 5.05
C THR A 77 13.94 9.14 5.12
N ALA A 78 12.61 9.02 5.04
CA ALA A 78 11.71 10.15 5.12
C ALA A 78 11.87 10.90 6.47
N ALA A 79 11.93 12.23 6.42
CA ALA A 79 11.96 13.03 7.63
C ALA A 79 10.73 12.71 8.51
N PRO A 80 10.92 12.49 9.83
CA PRO A 80 9.78 12.33 10.74
C PRO A 80 8.85 13.54 10.66
N VAL A 81 7.56 13.30 10.47
CA VAL A 81 6.54 14.36 10.54
C VAL A 81 5.97 14.35 11.95
N ARG A 82 5.93 15.51 12.61
CA ARG A 82 5.22 15.66 13.88
C ARG A 82 3.73 15.78 13.60
N VAL A 83 3.01 14.69 13.85
CA VAL A 83 1.55 14.73 13.96
C VAL A 83 1.22 15.25 15.37
N GLY A 84 0.26 16.18 15.49
CA GLY A 84 0.09 17.08 16.63
C GLY A 84 0.16 16.47 18.04
N ARG A 85 0.58 17.30 19.01
CA ARG A 85 0.51 16.99 20.45
C ARG A 85 -0.94 16.71 20.82
N VAL A 86 -1.24 15.47 21.20
CA VAL A 86 -2.40 15.20 22.05
C VAL A 86 -1.90 15.42 23.47
N SER A 87 -2.24 16.58 24.05
CA SER A 87 -2.16 16.76 25.50
C SER A 87 -3.15 15.76 26.11
N LEU A 88 -2.65 14.80 26.88
CA LEU A 88 -3.45 14.03 27.83
C LEU A 88 -3.65 14.87 29.10
#